data_AF-A0A953MSC3-F1
#
_entry.id   AF-A0A953MSC3-F1
#
_cell.length_a   1.000
_cell.length_b   1.000
_cell.length_c   1.000
_cell.angle_alpha   90.00
_cell.angle_beta   90.00
_cell.angle_gamma   90.00
#
_symmetry.space_group_name_H-M   'P 1'
#
loop_
_entity.id
_entity.type
_entity.pdbx_description
1 polymer ?
#
loop_
_entity_poly.entity_id
_entity_poly.type
_entity_poly.pdbx_seq_one_letter_code
_entity_poly.pdbx_strand_id
1 'polypeptide(L)' 'MAEISKQTLWDIRKEAREYLISLKGEHLTDEEIIHAENLMVFGYHWAMEELESELKGTNTQKENIAIINSQWT' A
#
# COMPACT_ATOMS: atom_id res chain seq x y z
N MET A 1 -11.20 0.72 -4.71
CA MET A 1 -9.88 0.37 -5.24
C MET A 1 -9.06 1.63 -5.21
N ALA A 2 -8.17 1.75 -4.23
CA ALA A 2 -7.16 2.79 -4.20
C ALA A 2 -6.33 2.73 -5.49
N GLU A 3 -6.51 3.71 -6.37
CA GLU A 3 -5.77 3.78 -7.62
C GLU A 3 -4.37 4.34 -7.33
N ILE A 4 -3.34 3.52 -7.49
CA ILE A 4 -1.96 3.96 -7.30
C ILE A 4 -1.50 4.65 -8.58
N SER A 5 -1.03 5.89 -8.45
CA SER A 5 -0.50 6.62 -9.60
C SER A 5 0.76 5.95 -10.16
N LYS A 6 0.96 6.06 -11.49
CA LYS A 6 2.20 5.59 -12.14
C LYS A 6 3.46 6.20 -11.52
N GLN A 7 3.37 7.46 -11.06
CA GLN A 7 4.48 8.15 -10.41
C GLN A 7 4.85 7.51 -9.08
N THR A 8 3.85 7.22 -8.23
CA THR A 8 4.04 6.56 -6.93
C THR A 8 4.70 5.19 -7.10
N LEU A 9 4.28 4.41 -8.10
CA LEU A 9 4.92 3.12 -8.41
C LEU A 9 6.38 3.27 -8.80
N TRP A 10 6.71 4.30 -9.57
CA TRP A 10 8.08 4.59 -9.98
C TRP A 10 8.95 5.04 -8.81
N ASP A 11 8.42 5.90 -7.94
CA ASP A 11 9.12 6.37 -6.74
C ASP A 11 9.45 5.21 -5.79
N ILE A 12 8.49 4.32 -5.52
CA ILE A 12 8.70 3.11 -4.69
C ILE A 12 9.82 2.24 -5.28
N ARG A 13 9.80 2.00 -6.59
CA ARG A 13 10.83 1.19 -7.25
C ARG A 13 12.21 1.84 -7.18
N LYS A 14 12.29 3.16 -7.36
CA LYS A 14 13.55 3.89 -7.27
C LYS A 14 14.14 3.81 -5.87
N GLU A 15 13.33 4.07 -4.84
CA GLU A 15 13.76 4.00 -3.45
C GLU A 15 14.19 2.57 -3.05
N ALA A 16 13.43 1.56 -3.49
CA ALA A 16 13.77 0.16 -3.34
C ALA A 16 15.15 -0.17 -3.92
N ARG A 17 15.40 0.27 -5.17
CA ARG A 17 16.68 0.06 -5.85
C ARG A 17 17.84 0.72 -5.13
N GLU A 18 17.69 1.99 -4.78
CA GLU A 18 18.73 2.75 -4.07
C GLU A 18 19.09 2.09 -2.72
N TYR A 19 18.08 1.63 -1.98
CA TYR A 19 18.29 0.90 -0.74
C TYR A 19 19.02 -0.44 -0.94
N LEU A 20 18.59 -1.24 -1.92
CA LEU A 20 19.20 -2.54 -2.21
C LEU A 20 20.68 -2.42 -2.63
N ILE A 21 20.98 -1.44 -3.49
CA ILE A 21 22.35 -1.11 -3.88
C ILE A 21 23.18 -0.68 -2.66
N SER A 22 22.60 0.14 -1.77
CA SER A 22 23.31 0.61 -0.56
C SER A 22 23.67 -0.52 0.42
N LEU A 23 22.86 -1.59 0.48
CA LEU A 23 23.08 -2.70 1.40
C LEU A 23 24.06 -3.76 0.89
N LYS A 24 24.03 -4.05 -0.42
CA LYS A 24 24.73 -5.21 -1.00
C LYS A 24 25.88 -4.83 -1.94
N GLY A 25 26.07 -3.54 -2.22
CA GLY A 25 27.03 -3.09 -3.22
C GLY A 25 26.72 -3.66 -4.62
N GLU A 26 27.74 -3.92 -5.42
CA GLU A 26 27.63 -4.43 -6.80
C GLU A 26 27.26 -5.92 -6.91
N HIS A 27 26.99 -6.60 -5.78
CA HIS A 27 26.78 -8.06 -5.77
C HIS A 27 25.35 -8.50 -6.08
N LEU A 28 24.41 -7.57 -6.24
CA LEU A 28 23.06 -7.90 -6.68
C LEU A 28 22.99 -7.91 -8.20
N THR A 29 22.43 -8.98 -8.74
CA THR A 29 22.07 -9.04 -10.15
C THR A 29 20.88 -8.13 -10.43
N ASP A 30 20.76 -7.63 -11.66
CA ASP A 30 19.60 -6.82 -12.08
C ASP A 30 18.27 -7.58 -11.87
N GLU A 31 18.28 -8.91 -12.02
CA GLU A 31 17.11 -9.75 -11.82
C GLU A 31 16.64 -9.76 -10.35
N GLU A 32 17.58 -9.87 -9.41
CA GLU A 32 17.27 -9.79 -7.97
C GLU A 32 16.73 -8.41 -7.58
N ILE A 33 17.29 -7.34 -8.15
CA ILE A 33 16.81 -5.97 -7.93
C ILE A 33 15.38 -5.81 -8.44
N ILE A 34 15.12 -6.23 -9.68
CA ILE A 34 13.78 -6.16 -10.28
C ILE A 34 12.77 -7.00 -9.49
N HIS A 35 13.18 -8.18 -9.02
CA HIS A 35 12.31 -9.03 -8.21
C HIS A 35 11.92 -8.34 -6.90
N ALA A 36 12.89 -7.78 -6.19
CA ALA A 36 12.64 -7.06 -4.94
C ALA A 36 11.81 -5.78 -5.13
N GLU A 37 12.05 -5.00 -6.18
CA GLU A 37 11.23 -3.86 -6.57
C GLU A 37 9.76 -4.24 -6.77
N ASN A 38 9.51 -5.35 -7.48
CA ASN A 38 8.15 -5.83 -7.71
C ASN A 38 7.48 -6.28 -6.41
N LEU A 39 8.19 -6.98 -5.52
CA LEU A 39 7.67 -7.37 -4.22
C LEU A 39 7.25 -6.17 -3.36
N MET A 40 8.04 -5.08 -3.35
CA MET A 40 7.69 -3.87 -2.61
C MET A 40 6.45 -3.19 -3.18
N VAL A 41 6.32 -3.12 -4.50
CA VAL A 41 5.13 -2.57 -5.17
C VAL A 41 3.87 -3.39 -4.81
N PHE A 42 3.95 -4.73 -4.86
CA PHE A 42 2.84 -5.59 -4.49
C PHE A 42 2.47 -5.45 -3.01
N GLY A 43 3.46 -5.44 -2.12
CA GLY A 43 3.25 -5.26 -0.68
C GLY A 43 2.57 -3.94 -0.35
N TYR A 44 2.99 -2.84 -0.98
CA TYR A 44 2.33 -1.55 -0.83
C TYR A 44 0.89 -1.57 -1.34
N HIS A 45 0.64 -2.19 -2.51
CA HIS A 45 -0.72 -2.30 -3.04
C HIS A 45 -1.64 -3.08 -2.11
N TRP A 46 -1.19 -4.22 -1.59
CA TRP A 46 -1.94 -5.02 -0.62
C TRP A 46 -2.23 -4.21 0.66
N ALA A 47 -1.23 -3.53 1.24
CA ALA A 47 -1.44 -2.70 2.42
C ALA A 47 -2.50 -1.60 2.20
N MET A 48 -2.54 -1.00 1.01
CA MET A 48 -3.55 0.00 0.65
C MET A 48 -4.96 -0.62 0.53
N GLU A 49 -5.09 -1.84 0.00
CA GLU A 49 -6.36 -2.55 -0.06
C GLU A 49 -6.89 -2.93 1.33
N GLU A 50 -6.00 -3.39 2.23
CA GLU A 50 -6.35 -3.68 3.62
C GLU A 50 -6.84 -2.42 4.34
N LEU A 51 -6.11 -1.31 4.19
CA LEU A 51 -6.51 -0.02 4.75
C LEU A 51 -7.87 0.45 4.21
N GLU A 52 -8.12 0.30 2.91
CA GLU A 52 -9.42 0.64 2.31
C GLU A 52 -10.56 -0.23 2.90
N SER A 53 -10.29 -1.52 3.13
CA SER A 53 -11.24 -2.45 3.75
C SER A 53 -11.56 -2.07 5.19
N GLU A 54 -10.54 -1.75 6.00
CA GLU A 54 -10.69 -1.31 7.39
C GLU A 54 -11.48 0.00 7.50
N LEU A 55 -11.17 0.97 6.64
CA LEU A 55 -11.88 2.25 6.60
C LEU A 55 -13.35 2.08 6.21
N LYS A 56 -13.66 1.21 5.24
CA LYS A 56 -15.05 0.88 4.88
C LYS A 56 -15.80 0.21 6.02
N GLY A 57 -15.17 -0.75 6.71
CA GLY A 57 -15.76 -1.40 7.88
C GLY A 57 -16.06 -0.41 9.00
N THR A 58 -15.15 0.54 9.23
CA THR A 58 -15.30 1.57 10.27
C THR A 58 -16.39 2.59 9.92
N ASN A 59 -16.48 3.05 8.67
CA ASN A 59 -17.53 3.99 8.23
C ASN A 59 -18.92 3.37 8.32
N THR A 60 -19.05 2.10 7.92
CA THR A 60 -20.33 1.35 8.03
C THR A 60 -20.80 1.27 9.49
N GLN A 61 -19.88 1.05 10.45
CA GLN A 61 -20.24 1.05 11.87
C GLN A 61 -20.69 2.42 12.37
N LYS A 62 -20.01 3.50 11.97
CA LYS A 62 -20.38 4.87 12.37
C LYS A 62 -21.76 5.27 11.85
N GLU A 63 -22.08 4.94 10.59
CA GLU A 63 -23.39 5.19 9.99
C GLU A 63 -24.51 4.43 10.74
N ASN A 64 -24.27 3.15 11.09
CA ASN A 64 -25.22 2.34 11.85
C ASN A 64 -25.51 2.92 13.25
N ILE A 65 -24.50 3.42 13.97
CA ILE A 65 -24.69 4.06 15.28
C ILE A 65 -25.49 5.36 15.16
N ALA A 66 -25.24 6.16 14.12
CA ALA A 66 -25.97 7.40 13.88
C ALA A 66 -27.45 7.17 13.59
N ILE A 67 -27.77 6.15 12.77
CA ILE A 67 -29.16 5.75 12.47
C ILE A 67 -29.87 5.32 13.75
N ILE A 68 -29.26 4.46 14.57
CA ILE A 68 -29.86 4.01 15.83
C ILE A 68 -30.17 5.21 16.73
N ASN A 69 -29.23 6.13 16.94
CA ASN A 69 -29.43 7.27 17.83
C ASN A 69 -30.54 8.22 17.36
N SER A 70 -30.78 8.33 16.05
CA SER A 70 -31.84 9.17 15.47
C SER A 70 -33.27 8.60 15.62
N GLN A 71 -33.42 7.32 15.99
CA GLN A 71 -34.73 6.68 16.20
C GLN A 71 -35.28 6.85 17.62
N TRP A 72 -34.46 7.35 18.55
CA TRP A 72 -34.84 7.54 19.96
C TRP A 72 -34.97 9.02 20.37
N THR A 73 -34.85 9.95 19.42
CA THR A 73 -35.08 11.40 19.56
C THR A 73 -36.34 11.82 18.83
#